data_AF-A0A659SIY9-F1
#
_entry.id   AF-A0A659SIY9-F1
#
_cell.length_a   1.000
_cell.length_b   1.000
_cell.length_c   1.000
_cell.angle_alpha   90.00
_cell.angle_beta   90.00
_cell.angle_gamma   90.00
#
_symmetry.space_group_name_H-M   'P 1'
#
loop_
_entity.id
_entity.type
_entity.pdbx_description
1 polymer ?
#
loop_
_entity_poly.entity_id
_entity_poly.type
_entity_poly.pdbx_seq_one_letter_code
_entity_poly.pdbx_strand_id
1 'polypeptide(L)'
;KPTGHNIAFLSGLIASVPGISALISAPRLGKLGDRIGTERILMATLICAVLLFFAMSWVTTPFQLGLLRFLLGFADGAMLPAVQTLLVKYSSDQITGRIFGYNQSFMYLGNVVGPLMGATVSAMAGFRWVFIATAAIVLINIGQLTLALRRRRNAQKAKGQ
;
A
#
# COMPACT_ATOMS: atom_id res chain seq x y z
N LYS A 1 -17.54 -1.33 31.76
CA LYS A 1 -16.11 -1.77 31.70
C LYS A 1 -15.99 -2.81 30.59
N PRO A 2 -15.14 -2.65 29.56
CA PRO A 2 -15.02 -3.67 28.54
C PRO A 2 -14.23 -4.87 29.10
N THR A 3 -14.90 -6.01 29.22
CA THR A 3 -14.37 -7.31 29.62
C THR A 3 -13.40 -7.84 28.56
N GLY A 4 -12.19 -8.27 28.96
CA GLY A 4 -11.07 -8.60 28.06
C GLY A 4 -11.36 -9.65 26.96
N HIS A 5 -12.44 -10.43 27.08
CA HIS A 5 -12.88 -11.39 26.07
C HIS A 5 -13.32 -10.72 24.74
N ASN A 6 -13.86 -9.50 24.79
CA ASN A 6 -14.33 -8.79 23.59
C ASN A 6 -13.19 -8.10 22.82
N ILE A 7 -12.11 -7.70 23.49
CA ILE A 7 -11.07 -6.87 22.86
C ILE A 7 -10.23 -7.69 21.89
N ALA A 8 -9.86 -8.92 22.27
CA ALA A 8 -9.14 -9.83 21.38
C ALA A 8 -9.99 -10.21 20.15
N PHE A 9 -11.27 -10.53 20.35
CA PHE A 9 -12.20 -10.82 19.26
C PHE A 9 -12.39 -9.63 18.32
N LEU A 10 -12.64 -8.43 18.86
CA LEU A 10 -12.77 -7.19 18.08
C LEU A 10 -11.48 -6.86 17.32
N SER A 11 -10.31 -7.06 17.94
CA SER A 11 -9.02 -6.84 17.30
C SER A 11 -8.78 -7.83 16.16
N GLY A 12 -9.13 -9.10 16.36
CA GLY A 12 -9.08 -10.13 15.32
C GLY A 12 -10.00 -9.81 14.15
N LEU A 13 -11.24 -9.41 14.43
CA LEU A 13 -12.20 -8.99 13.41
C LEU A 13 -11.64 -7.83 12.58
N ILE A 14 -11.19 -6.75 13.23
CA ILE A 14 -10.63 -5.56 12.56
C ILE A 14 -9.35 -5.89 11.77
N ALA A 15 -8.56 -6.88 12.21
CA ALA A 15 -7.37 -7.33 11.49
C ALA A 15 -7.70 -8.13 10.22
N SER A 16 -8.81 -8.88 10.20
CA SER A 16 -9.24 -9.66 9.02
C SER A 16 -9.95 -8.83 7.94
N VAL A 17 -10.61 -7.73 8.33
CA VAL A 17 -11.39 -6.86 7.42
C VAL A 17 -10.60 -6.40 6.17
N PRO A 18 -9.34 -5.93 6.25
CA PRO A 18 -8.56 -5.57 5.07
C PRO A 18 -8.34 -6.73 4.10
N GLY A 19 -8.10 -7.93 4.61
CA GLY A 19 -7.87 -9.12 3.78
C GLY A 19 -9.11 -9.51 2.98
N ILE A 20 -10.28 -9.47 3.61
CA ILE A 20 -11.58 -9.72 2.94
C ILE A 20 -11.83 -8.66 1.87
N SER A 21 -11.59 -7.39 2.20
CA SER A 21 -11.73 -6.27 1.28
C SER A 21 -10.83 -6.41 0.05
N ALA A 22 -9.55 -6.71 0.27
CA ALA A 22 -8.57 -6.93 -0.79
C ALA A 22 -8.95 -8.11 -1.69
N LEU A 23 -9.46 -9.21 -1.13
CA LEU A 23 -9.91 -10.36 -1.89
C LEU A 23 -11.07 -10.00 -2.84
N ILE A 24 -12.01 -9.17 -2.38
CA ILE A 24 -13.16 -8.72 -3.18
C ILE A 24 -12.74 -7.70 -4.26
N SER A 25 -11.76 -6.85 -3.93
CA SER A 25 -11.32 -5.74 -4.78
C SER A 25 -10.33 -6.17 -5.86
N ALA A 26 -9.44 -7.12 -5.57
CA ALA A 26 -8.32 -7.50 -6.43
C ALA A 26 -8.75 -7.87 -7.87
N PRO A 27 -9.77 -8.70 -8.12
CA PRO A 27 -10.16 -9.04 -9.49
C PRO A 27 -10.78 -7.87 -10.25
N ARG A 28 -11.53 -7.00 -9.55
CA ARG A 28 -12.25 -5.88 -10.17
C ARG A 28 -11.32 -4.72 -10.49
N LEU A 29 -10.49 -4.33 -9.52
CA LEU A 29 -9.56 -3.22 -9.66
C LEU A 29 -8.32 -3.62 -10.47
N GLY A 30 -7.89 -4.88 -10.43
CA GLY A 30 -6.84 -5.40 -11.30
C GLY A 30 -7.23 -5.30 -12.79
N LYS A 31 -8.43 -5.80 -13.15
CA LYS A 31 -8.99 -5.67 -14.51
C LYS A 31 -9.18 -4.22 -14.93
N LEU A 32 -9.57 -3.34 -14.01
CA LEU A 32 -9.65 -1.91 -14.28
C LEU A 32 -8.26 -1.37 -14.63
N GLY A 33 -7.21 -1.81 -13.92
CA GLY A 33 -5.82 -1.38 -14.12
C GLY A 33 -5.28 -1.72 -15.48
N ASP A 34 -5.61 -2.90 -15.98
CA ASP A 34 -5.23 -3.32 -17.32
C ASP A 34 -5.92 -2.48 -18.41
N ARG A 35 -7.12 -1.92 -18.13
CA ARG A 35 -7.85 -1.04 -19.07
C ARG A 35 -7.43 0.42 -19.03
N ILE A 36 -7.27 1.02 -17.84
CA ILE A 36 -7.00 2.47 -17.71
C ILE A 36 -5.51 2.80 -17.61
N GLY A 37 -4.66 1.78 -17.49
CA GLY A 37 -3.22 1.88 -17.34
C GLY A 37 -2.78 1.60 -15.90
N THR A 38 -1.96 0.56 -15.74
CA THR A 38 -1.46 0.06 -14.46
C THR A 38 -0.77 1.13 -13.62
N GLU A 39 -0.03 2.05 -14.25
CA GLU A 39 0.65 3.16 -13.57
C GLU A 39 -0.34 4.13 -12.91
N ARG A 40 -1.47 4.40 -13.57
CA ARG A 40 -2.49 5.32 -13.05
C ARG A 40 -3.20 4.70 -11.86
N ILE A 41 -3.48 3.40 -11.91
CA ILE A 41 -4.04 2.68 -10.76
C ILE A 41 -3.07 2.67 -9.60
N LEU A 42 -1.79 2.36 -9.83
CA LEU A 42 -0.81 2.37 -8.75
C LEU A 42 -0.70 3.76 -8.10
N MET A 43 -0.70 4.84 -8.89
CA MET A 43 -0.74 6.19 -8.33
C MET A 43 -2.03 6.47 -7.56
N ALA A 44 -3.20 6.09 -8.10
CA ALA A 44 -4.48 6.33 -7.46
C ALA A 44 -4.62 5.57 -6.13
N THR A 45 -4.16 4.31 -6.06
CA THR A 45 -4.19 3.52 -4.83
C THR A 45 -3.22 4.06 -3.78
N LEU A 46 -2.03 4.51 -4.17
CA LEU A 46 -1.08 5.16 -3.26
C LEU A 46 -1.63 6.48 -2.71
N ILE A 47 -2.24 7.33 -3.56
CA ILE A 47 -2.87 8.58 -3.11
C ILE A 47 -4.02 8.28 -2.15
N CYS A 48 -4.87 7.30 -2.48
CA CYS A 48 -5.95 6.84 -1.61
C CYS A 48 -5.40 6.35 -0.26
N ALA A 49 -4.32 5.56 -0.27
CA ALA A 49 -3.67 5.08 0.94
C ALA A 49 -3.17 6.22 1.84
N VAL A 50 -2.53 7.26 1.28
CA VAL A 50 -2.10 8.43 2.05
C VAL A 50 -3.28 9.12 2.72
N LEU A 51 -4.38 9.37 1.99
CA LEU A 51 -5.59 9.99 2.53
C LEU A 51 -6.20 9.15 3.65
N LEU A 52 -6.27 7.83 3.46
CA LEU A 52 -6.81 6.90 4.45
C LEU A 52 -5.93 6.81 5.69
N PHE A 53 -4.60 6.75 5.55
CA PHE A 53 -3.69 6.76 6.70
C PHE A 53 -3.77 8.08 7.47
N PHE A 54 -3.88 9.20 6.76
CA PHE A 54 -4.08 10.49 7.42
C PHE A 54 -5.41 10.52 8.20
N ALA A 55 -6.50 10.04 7.58
CA ALA A 55 -7.80 9.92 8.27
C ALA A 55 -7.73 8.98 9.49
N MET A 56 -7.00 7.86 9.39
CA MET A 56 -6.78 6.93 10.51
C MET A 56 -6.07 7.59 11.69
N SER A 57 -5.22 8.60 11.46
CA SER A 57 -4.54 9.33 12.55
C SER A 57 -5.51 10.08 13.46
N TRP A 58 -6.68 10.49 12.96
CA TRP A 58 -7.71 11.17 13.77
C TRP A 58 -8.71 10.25 14.43
N VAL A 59 -8.66 8.95 14.16
CA VAL A 59 -9.63 7.99 14.68
C VAL A 59 -9.51 7.83 16.19
N THR A 60 -10.66 7.83 16.85
CA THR A 60 -10.78 7.57 18.29
C THR A 60 -11.55 6.28 18.59
N THR A 61 -12.27 5.72 17.61
CA THR A 61 -13.13 4.54 17.82
C THR A 61 -12.68 3.32 16.99
N PRO A 62 -12.73 2.09 17.54
CA PRO A 62 -12.36 0.87 16.81
C PRO A 62 -13.20 0.63 15.55
N PHE A 63 -14.48 1.00 15.58
CA PHE A 63 -15.39 0.83 14.44
C PHE A 63 -14.97 1.71 13.26
N GLN A 64 -14.62 2.98 13.50
CA GLN A 64 -14.13 3.89 12.47
C GLN A 64 -12.77 3.42 11.91
N LEU A 65 -11.91 2.87 12.77
CA LEU A 65 -10.65 2.26 12.32
C LEU A 65 -10.92 1.06 11.40
N GLY A 66 -11.88 0.20 11.76
CA GLY A 66 -12.30 -0.95 10.96
C GLY A 66 -12.83 -0.54 9.58
N LEU A 67 -13.66 0.49 9.51
CA LEU A 67 -14.17 1.02 8.24
C LEU A 67 -13.05 1.59 7.35
N LEU A 68 -12.14 2.38 7.92
CA LEU A 68 -10.99 2.91 7.16
C LEU A 68 -10.05 1.79 6.72
N ARG A 69 -9.85 0.75 7.54
CA ARG A 69 -9.09 -0.47 7.23
C ARG A 69 -9.73 -1.24 6.07
N PHE A 70 -11.06 -1.31 6.05
CA PHE A 70 -11.81 -1.89 4.94
C PHE A 70 -11.55 -1.14 3.64
N LEU A 71 -11.66 0.20 3.65
CA LEU A 71 -11.37 1.03 2.48
C LEU A 71 -9.91 0.91 2.03
N LEU A 72 -8.97 0.82 2.97
CA LEU A 72 -7.56 0.62 2.66
C LEU A 72 -7.33 -0.73 1.98
N GLY A 73 -8.02 -1.79 2.44
CA GLY A 73 -7.99 -3.09 1.80
C GLY A 73 -8.40 -3.06 0.31
N PHE A 74 -9.32 -2.16 -0.08
CA PHE A 74 -9.65 -1.99 -1.50
C PHE A 74 -8.44 -1.51 -2.29
N ALA A 75 -7.72 -0.51 -1.78
CA ALA A 75 -6.52 0.02 -2.42
C ALA A 75 -5.38 -1.02 -2.47
N ASP A 76 -5.17 -1.76 -1.38
CA ASP A 76 -4.16 -2.82 -1.30
C ASP A 76 -4.40 -3.96 -2.30
N GLY A 77 -5.66 -4.38 -2.46
CA GLY A 77 -6.01 -5.46 -3.40
C GLY A 77 -5.68 -5.14 -4.87
N ALA A 78 -5.59 -3.86 -5.23
CA ALA A 78 -5.16 -3.43 -6.57
C ALA A 78 -3.65 -3.14 -6.66
N MET A 79 -3.01 -2.83 -5.54
CA MET A 79 -1.61 -2.39 -5.49
C MET A 79 -0.65 -3.51 -5.87
N LEU A 80 -0.82 -4.71 -5.30
CA LEU A 80 0.09 -5.83 -5.54
C LEU A 80 0.08 -6.30 -7.02
N PRO A 81 -1.10 -6.55 -7.66
CA PRO A 81 -1.14 -6.86 -9.09
C PRO A 81 -0.56 -5.74 -9.96
N ALA A 82 -0.82 -4.48 -9.61
CA ALA A 82 -0.30 -3.35 -10.36
C ALA A 82 1.24 -3.29 -10.32
N VAL A 83 1.85 -3.53 -9.16
CA VAL A 83 3.32 -3.63 -9.03
C VAL A 83 3.85 -4.79 -9.87
N GLN A 84 3.26 -5.98 -9.76
CA GLN A 84 3.71 -7.15 -10.54
C GLN A 84 3.63 -6.91 -12.05
N THR A 85 2.53 -6.34 -12.55
CA THR A 85 2.37 -5.99 -13.96
C THR A 85 3.39 -4.95 -14.41
N LEU A 86 3.69 -3.92 -13.60
CA LEU A 86 4.72 -2.93 -13.95
C LEU A 86 6.13 -3.52 -13.93
N LEU A 87 6.43 -4.43 -13.02
CA LEU A 87 7.71 -5.13 -13.00
C LEU A 87 7.89 -5.93 -14.29
N VAL A 88 6.91 -6.73 -14.70
CA VAL A 88 6.96 -7.48 -15.97
C VAL A 88 7.09 -6.53 -17.16
N LYS A 89 6.26 -5.49 -17.22
CA LYS A 89 6.26 -4.51 -18.32
C LYS A 89 7.61 -3.80 -18.50
N TYR A 90 8.38 -3.65 -17.41
CA TYR A 90 9.61 -2.87 -17.41
C TYR A 90 10.89 -3.67 -17.22
N SER A 91 10.77 -4.98 -17.07
CA SER A 91 11.89 -5.92 -17.06
C SER A 91 12.07 -6.50 -18.46
N SER A 92 13.31 -6.79 -18.86
CA SER A 92 13.53 -7.69 -19.99
C SER A 92 13.44 -9.14 -19.51
N ASP A 93 13.02 -10.05 -20.39
CA ASP A 93 12.79 -11.46 -20.07
C ASP A 93 14.01 -12.12 -19.39
N GLN A 94 15.23 -11.69 -19.73
CA GLN A 94 16.46 -12.24 -19.13
C GLN A 94 16.67 -11.85 -17.66
N ILE A 95 16.10 -10.74 -17.19
CA ILE A 95 16.33 -10.21 -15.84
C ILE A 95 15.07 -10.20 -14.97
N THR A 96 13.90 -10.58 -15.50
CA THR A 96 12.62 -10.61 -14.78
C THR A 96 12.73 -11.37 -13.46
N GLY A 97 13.32 -12.58 -13.47
CA GLY A 97 13.51 -13.37 -12.24
C GLY A 97 14.33 -12.64 -11.17
N ARG A 98 15.39 -11.91 -11.57
CA ARG A 98 16.22 -11.12 -10.64
C ARG A 98 15.46 -9.93 -10.08
N ILE A 99 14.66 -9.25 -10.90
CA ILE A 99 13.83 -8.11 -10.49
C ILE A 99 12.75 -8.55 -9.50
N PHE A 100 12.07 -9.67 -9.76
CA PHE A 100 11.12 -10.26 -8.80
C PHE A 100 11.82 -10.70 -7.50
N GLY A 101 13.04 -11.25 -7.59
CA GLY A 101 13.86 -11.54 -6.42
C GLY A 101 14.11 -10.31 -5.54
N TYR A 102 14.51 -9.18 -6.14
CA TYR A 102 14.66 -7.92 -5.41
C TYR A 102 13.32 -7.43 -4.82
N ASN A 103 12.24 -7.50 -5.59
CA ASN A 103 10.91 -7.11 -5.10
C ASN A 103 10.52 -7.90 -3.84
N GLN A 104 10.69 -9.22 -3.86
CA GLN A 104 10.41 -10.06 -2.69
C GLN A 104 11.33 -9.70 -1.51
N SER A 105 12.62 -9.47 -1.74
CA SER A 105 13.54 -9.03 -0.68
C SER A 105 13.09 -7.72 -0.03
N PHE A 106 12.69 -6.72 -0.82
CA PHE A 106 12.16 -5.47 -0.28
C PHE A 106 10.82 -5.65 0.44
N MET A 107 9.94 -6.54 -0.04
CA MET A 107 8.71 -6.88 0.67
C MET A 107 9.00 -7.50 2.04
N TYR A 108 9.94 -8.45 2.13
CA TYR A 108 10.34 -9.03 3.41
C TYR A 108 10.99 -8.01 4.33
N LEU A 109 11.86 -7.15 3.79
CA LEU A 109 12.44 -6.03 4.54
C LEU A 109 11.33 -5.15 5.14
N GLY A 110 10.31 -4.80 4.34
CA GLY A 110 9.16 -4.04 4.80
C GLY A 110 8.34 -4.76 5.88
N ASN A 111 8.15 -6.07 5.76
CA ASN A 111 7.46 -6.89 6.76
C ASN A 111 8.19 -6.97 8.11
N VAL A 112 9.51 -6.78 8.12
CA VAL A 112 10.32 -6.75 9.36
C VAL A 112 10.42 -5.33 9.90
N VAL A 113 10.83 -4.39 9.05
CA VAL A 113 11.08 -2.99 9.43
C VAL A 113 9.78 -2.27 9.78
N GLY A 114 8.67 -2.57 9.08
CA GLY A 114 7.37 -1.94 9.30
C GLY A 114 6.83 -2.12 10.73
N PRO A 115 6.67 -3.36 11.23
CA PRO A 115 6.25 -3.61 12.61
C PRO A 115 7.24 -3.08 13.64
N LEU A 116 8.55 -3.17 13.38
CA LEU A 116 9.56 -2.63 14.29
C LEU A 116 9.42 -1.11 14.43
N MET A 117 9.38 -0.38 13.31
CA MET A 117 9.15 1.06 13.31
C MET A 117 7.79 1.43 13.92
N GLY A 118 6.73 0.70 13.57
CA GLY A 118 5.39 0.92 14.12
C GLY A 118 5.34 0.71 15.63
N ALA A 119 6.01 -0.32 16.15
CA ALA A 119 6.10 -0.60 17.57
C ALA A 119 6.89 0.50 18.30
N THR A 120 8.06 0.90 17.79
CA THR A 120 8.86 1.98 18.39
C THR A 120 8.11 3.31 18.39
N VAL A 121 7.51 3.70 17.26
CA VAL A 121 6.76 4.97 17.16
C VAL A 121 5.50 4.94 18.03
N SER A 122 4.77 3.81 18.06
CA SER A 122 3.59 3.69 18.94
C SER A 122 3.95 3.75 20.42
N ALA A 123 5.09 3.18 20.82
CA ALA A 123 5.54 3.21 22.21
C ALA A 123 5.96 4.62 22.66
N MET A 124 6.60 5.41 21.78
CA MET A 124 7.10 6.74 22.14
C MET A 124 6.04 7.84 22.01
N ALA A 125 5.27 7.83 20.93
CA ALA A 125 4.38 8.94 20.58
C ALA A 125 2.90 8.52 20.49
N GLY A 126 2.61 7.22 20.45
CA GLY A 126 1.26 6.68 20.31
C GLY A 126 0.87 6.34 18.87
N PHE A 127 -0.24 5.60 18.70
CA PHE A 127 -0.70 5.08 17.41
C PHE A 127 -1.01 6.15 16.36
N ARG A 128 -1.42 7.35 16.79
CA ARG A 128 -1.70 8.48 15.87
C ARG A 128 -0.50 8.82 14.99
N TRP A 129 0.70 8.79 15.58
CA TRP A 129 1.95 9.11 14.90
C TRP A 129 2.46 7.97 14.02
N VAL A 130 2.09 6.73 14.33
CA VAL A 130 2.37 5.58 13.43
C VAL A 130 1.68 5.81 12.10
N PHE A 131 0.39 6.16 12.10
CA PHE A 131 -0.35 6.40 10.86
C PHE A 131 0.19 7.61 10.08
N ILE A 132 0.60 8.68 10.77
CA ILE A 132 1.24 9.84 10.12
C ILE A 132 2.58 9.44 9.50
N ALA A 133 3.41 8.69 10.22
CA ALA A 133 4.70 8.22 9.72
C ALA A 133 4.52 7.30 8.50
N THR A 134 3.55 6.38 8.54
CA THR A 134 3.20 5.54 7.38
C THR A 134 2.73 6.40 6.20
N ALA A 135 1.85 7.37 6.43
CA ALA A 135 1.40 8.29 5.38
C ALA A 135 2.58 9.05 4.74
N ALA A 136 3.54 9.52 5.54
CA ALA A 136 4.74 10.19 5.06
C ALA A 136 5.62 9.27 4.20
N ILE A 137 5.82 8.01 4.63
CA ILE A 137 6.57 7.01 3.85
C ILE A 137 5.89 6.74 2.50
N VAL A 138 4.56 6.57 2.49
CA VAL A 138 3.81 6.35 1.25
C VAL A 138 3.86 7.60 0.35
N LEU A 139 3.82 8.81 0.92
CA LEU A 139 3.97 10.05 0.16
C LEU A 139 5.34 10.15 -0.51
N ILE A 140 6.41 9.76 0.18
CA ILE A 140 7.75 9.65 -0.41
C ILE A 140 7.74 8.64 -1.57
N ASN A 141 7.07 7.50 -1.41
CA ASN A 141 6.94 6.49 -2.46
C ASN A 141 6.21 7.04 -3.70
N ILE A 142 5.14 7.83 -3.53
CA ILE A 142 4.46 8.54 -4.63
C ILE A 142 5.44 9.48 -5.36
N GLY A 143 6.24 10.24 -4.60
CA GLY A 143 7.26 11.13 -5.16
C GLY A 143 8.29 10.36 -6.00
N GLN A 144 8.81 9.26 -5.47
CA GLN A 144 9.76 8.39 -6.16
C GLN A 144 9.16 7.78 -7.44
N LEU A 145 7.94 7.25 -7.35
CA LEU A 145 7.22 6.69 -8.50
C LEU A 145 7.00 7.77 -9.57
N THR A 146 6.52 8.95 -9.19
CA THR A 146 6.28 10.06 -10.12
C THR A 146 7.57 10.50 -10.82
N LEU A 147 8.68 10.62 -10.09
CA LEU A 147 9.98 10.96 -10.66
C LEU A 147 10.48 9.88 -11.62
N ALA A 148 10.35 8.60 -11.25
CA ALA A 148 10.74 7.48 -12.10
C ALA A 148 9.94 7.45 -13.42
N LEU A 149 8.62 7.65 -13.34
CA LEU A 149 7.73 7.71 -14.51
C LEU A 149 8.04 8.90 -15.41
N ARG A 150 8.28 10.09 -14.82
CA ARG A 150 8.69 11.29 -15.57
C ARG A 150 10.02 11.11 -16.30
N ARG A 151 11.04 10.57 -15.60
CA ARG A 151 12.36 10.29 -16.20
C ARG A 151 12.25 9.36 -17.40
N ARG A 152 11.43 8.31 -17.30
CA ARG A 152 11.20 7.37 -18.42
C ARG A 152 10.48 8.03 -19.59
N ARG A 153 9.42 8.79 -19.33
CA ARG A 153 8.69 9.52 -20.38
C ARG A 153 9.60 10.49 -21.14
N ASN A 154 10.51 11.16 -20.44
CA ASN A 154 11.49 12.06 -21.06
C ASN A 154 12.53 11.30 -21.89
N ALA A 155 13.03 10.16 -21.40
CA ALA A 155 13.96 9.33 -22.14
C ALA A 155 13.36 8.72 -23.43
N GLN A 156 12.07 8.36 -23.41
CA GLN A 156 11.36 7.89 -24.61
C GLN A 156 11.18 9.02 -25.64
N LYS A 157 10.83 10.23 -25.19
CA LYS A 157 10.73 11.40 -26.09
C LYS A 157 12.06 11.75 -26.74
N ALA A 158 13.17 11.64 -26.01
CA ALA A 158 14.51 11.91 -26.52
C ALA A 158 15.04 10.85 -27.50
N LYS A 159 14.47 9.63 -27.52
CA LYS A 159 14.80 8.57 -28.48
C LYS A 159 13.88 8.55 -29.71
N GLY A 160 12.73 9.22 -29.63
CA GLY A 160 11.76 9.36 -30.71
C GLY A 160 11.87 10.68 -31.49
N GLN A 161 12.89 11.48 -31.17
CA GLN A 161 13.40 12.61 -31.95
C GLN A 161 14.72 12.20 -32.57
#